data_AF-A0A259TV92-F1
#
_entry.id   AF-A0A259TV92-F1
#
_cell.length_a   1.000
_cell.length_b   1.000
_cell.length_c   1.000
_cell.angle_alpha   90.00
_cell.angle_beta   90.00
_cell.angle_gamma   90.00
#
_symmetry.space_group_name_H-M   'P 1'
#
loop_
_entity.id
_entity.type
_entity.pdbx_description
1 polymer ?
#
loop_
_entity_poly.entity_id
_entity_poly.type
_entity_poly.pdbx_seq_one_letter_code
_entity_poly.pdbx_strand_id
1 'polypeptide(L)'
;MPTPTFFRAPSTSSAVGLVLANLVPLAGVIWFGWDLFGIMWLYWAENAVIGVFGVLRIITAGEIHHWATVTGRTFLAAFFCVHYGFFWFVHGVFVYALFGGGRELEGAGMAALSGVPIEGLVPLVVSHGASFVMNYLVGGESRSTSGPAEMTKPYGRVVVLHVAILGGGFLLVAAGGAVWALALFIVLKTALDLGIHLKGHQMRLAKTEADA
;
A
#
# COMPACT_ATOMS: atom_id res chain seq x y z
N MET A 1 1.56 -16.77 -31.66
CA MET A 1 2.22 -15.99 -30.59
C MET A 1 1.21 -15.75 -29.48
N PRO A 2 1.47 -16.09 -28.21
CA PRO A 2 0.53 -15.78 -27.15
C PRO A 2 0.68 -14.30 -26.77
N THR A 3 -0.42 -13.58 -26.86
CA THR A 3 -0.57 -12.17 -26.47
C THR A 3 -0.38 -12.02 -24.96
N PRO A 4 0.36 -11.01 -24.49
CA PRO A 4 0.52 -10.77 -23.06
C PRO A 4 -0.77 -10.17 -22.50
N THR A 5 -1.55 -10.97 -21.77
CA THR A 5 -2.78 -10.55 -21.08
C THR A 5 -2.44 -9.78 -19.80
N PHE A 6 -2.03 -8.52 -19.92
CA PHE A 6 -1.68 -7.65 -18.79
C PHE A 6 -2.87 -6.92 -18.13
N PHE A 7 -4.10 -7.14 -18.60
CA PHE A 7 -5.28 -6.51 -17.98
C PHE A 7 -6.37 -7.55 -17.72
N ARG A 8 -6.25 -8.26 -16.60
CA ARG A 8 -7.39 -8.97 -16.01
C ARG A 8 -8.32 -7.90 -15.41
N ALA A 9 -9.56 -7.82 -15.89
CA ALA A 9 -10.58 -6.95 -15.27
C ALA A 9 -10.67 -7.24 -13.76
N PRO A 10 -10.86 -6.22 -12.90
CA PRO A 10 -11.04 -6.45 -11.48
C PRO A 10 -12.26 -7.37 -11.31
N SER A 11 -12.06 -8.57 -10.76
CA SER A 11 -13.15 -9.47 -10.45
C SER A 11 -14.10 -8.81 -9.45
N THR A 12 -15.37 -9.20 -9.43
CA THR A 12 -16.37 -8.70 -8.46
C THR A 12 -15.89 -8.84 -7.01
N SER A 13 -15.05 -9.85 -6.74
CA SER A 13 -14.30 -10.08 -5.50
C SER A 13 -13.36 -8.91 -5.13
N SER A 14 -12.74 -8.28 -6.13
CA SER A 14 -11.86 -7.11 -5.97
C SER A 14 -12.64 -5.84 -5.63
N ALA A 15 -13.85 -5.67 -6.18
CA ALA A 15 -14.71 -4.52 -5.87
C ALA A 15 -15.29 -4.60 -4.45
N VAL A 16 -15.77 -5.78 -4.04
CA VAL A 16 -16.25 -6.02 -2.67
C VAL A 16 -15.11 -5.89 -1.67
N GLY A 17 -13.92 -6.42 -1.99
CA GLY A 17 -12.73 -6.24 -1.16
C GLY A 17 -12.32 -4.77 -1.01
N LEU A 18 -12.42 -3.98 -2.09
CA LEU A 18 -12.18 -2.53 -2.05
C LEU A 18 -13.18 -1.80 -1.16
N VAL A 19 -14.48 -2.11 -1.27
CA VAL A 19 -15.52 -1.49 -0.43
C VAL A 19 -15.29 -1.85 1.04
N LEU A 20 -15.07 -3.12 1.36
CA LEU A 20 -14.78 -3.57 2.72
C LEU A 20 -13.52 -2.94 3.30
N ALA A 21 -12.45 -2.82 2.50
CA ALA A 21 -11.21 -2.18 2.95
C ALA A 21 -11.39 -0.69 3.28
N ASN A 22 -12.29 0.02 2.60
CA ASN A 22 -12.60 1.41 2.93
C ASN A 22 -13.59 1.55 4.11
N LEU A 23 -14.37 0.51 4.42
CA LEU A 23 -15.30 0.51 5.56
C LEU A 23 -14.60 0.29 6.90
N VAL A 24 -13.47 -0.40 6.93
CA VAL A 24 -12.71 -0.64 8.17
C VAL A 24 -12.22 0.67 8.83
N PRO A 25 -11.57 1.61 8.12
CA PRO A 25 -11.23 2.91 8.69
C PRO A 25 -12.46 3.69 9.18
N LEU A 26 -13.56 3.65 8.43
CA LEU A 26 -14.80 4.35 8.78
C LEU A 26 -15.43 3.76 10.06
N ALA A 27 -15.47 2.44 10.16
CA ALA A 27 -15.86 1.71 11.37
C ALA A 27 -14.96 2.07 12.57
N GLY A 28 -13.66 2.20 12.34
CA GLY A 28 -12.67 2.70 13.29
C GLY A 28 -13.03 4.07 13.86
N VAL A 29 -13.40 5.02 13.01
CA VAL A 29 -13.83 6.37 13.45
C VAL A 29 -15.11 6.30 14.28
N ILE A 30 -16.13 5.57 13.80
CA ILE A 30 -17.48 5.60 14.38
C ILE A 30 -17.55 4.84 15.70
N TRP A 31 -16.93 3.67 15.80
CA TRP A 31 -17.07 2.79 16.97
C TRP A 31 -15.88 2.81 17.91
N PHE A 32 -14.69 3.13 17.40
CA PHE A 32 -13.44 3.09 18.18
C PHE A 32 -12.83 4.48 18.38
N GLY A 33 -13.48 5.53 17.88
CA GLY A 33 -13.06 6.91 18.05
C GLY A 33 -11.73 7.25 17.38
N TRP A 34 -11.36 6.51 16.32
CA TRP A 34 -10.09 6.75 15.63
C TRP A 34 -10.05 8.16 15.05
N ASP A 35 -8.97 8.88 15.34
CA ASP A 35 -8.68 10.17 14.72
C ASP A 35 -8.04 9.96 13.33
N LEU A 36 -8.04 11.03 12.52
CA LEU A 36 -7.45 10.99 11.18
C LEU A 36 -5.97 10.55 11.24
N PHE A 37 -5.26 10.97 12.29
CA PHE A 37 -3.87 10.57 12.52
C PHE A 37 -3.73 9.06 12.68
N GLY A 38 -4.53 8.42 13.54
CA GLY A 38 -4.50 6.98 13.77
C GLY A 38 -4.73 6.17 12.49
N ILE A 39 -5.62 6.64 11.62
CA ILE A 39 -5.87 6.02 10.31
C ILE A 39 -4.65 6.17 9.38
N MET A 40 -4.10 7.38 9.26
CA MET A 40 -2.91 7.62 8.44
C MET A 40 -1.70 6.83 8.95
N TRP A 41 -1.57 6.73 10.28
CA TRP A 41 -0.55 5.92 10.94
C TRP A 41 -0.72 4.44 10.62
N LEU A 42 -1.94 3.89 10.64
CA LEU A 42 -2.19 2.50 10.25
C LEU A 42 -1.79 2.22 8.80
N TYR A 43 -2.11 3.10 7.87
CA TYR A 43 -1.67 2.96 6.48
C TYR A 43 -0.14 3.02 6.36
N TRP A 44 0.50 3.91 7.13
CA TRP A 44 1.96 3.97 7.19
C TRP A 44 2.57 2.68 7.78
N ALA A 45 1.98 2.13 8.83
CA ALA A 45 2.43 0.90 9.45
C ALA A 45 2.16 -0.35 8.59
N GLU A 46 1.07 -0.37 7.81
CA GLU A 46 0.82 -1.41 6.80
C GLU A 46 1.98 -1.48 5.80
N ASN A 47 2.54 -0.35 5.37
CA ASN A 47 3.70 -0.33 4.49
C ASN A 47 4.94 -0.94 5.15
N ALA A 48 5.12 -0.78 6.47
CA ALA A 48 6.19 -1.48 7.19
C ALA A 48 6.01 -3.00 7.11
N VAL A 49 4.78 -3.48 7.35
CA VAL A 49 4.43 -4.91 7.25
C VAL A 49 4.72 -5.45 5.85
N ILE A 50 4.32 -4.71 4.81
CA ILE A 50 4.60 -5.06 3.41
C ILE A 50 6.10 -5.10 3.14
N GLY A 51 6.87 -4.15 3.67
CA GLY A 51 8.32 -4.14 3.57
C GLY A 51 8.95 -5.39 4.18
N VAL A 52 8.53 -5.77 5.38
CA VAL A 52 8.99 -6.99 6.06
C VAL A 52 8.70 -8.24 5.22
N PHE A 53 7.46 -8.41 4.74
CA PHE A 53 7.13 -9.54 3.87
C PHE A 53 7.82 -9.44 2.50
N GLY A 54 8.10 -8.24 2.01
CA GLY A 54 8.87 -8.00 0.79
C GLY A 54 10.29 -8.55 0.89
N VAL A 55 10.96 -8.34 2.03
CA VAL A 55 12.28 -8.93 2.32
C VAL A 55 12.20 -10.46 2.28
N LEU A 56 11.21 -11.05 2.96
CA LEU A 56 11.02 -12.50 2.97
C LEU A 56 10.78 -13.04 1.55
N ARG A 57 9.95 -12.36 0.74
CA ARG A 57 9.72 -12.71 -0.66
C ARG A 57 11.00 -12.61 -1.49
N ILE A 58 11.80 -11.56 -1.36
CA ILE A 58 13.07 -11.42 -2.10
C ILE A 58 14.02 -12.59 -1.79
N ILE A 59 14.16 -12.98 -0.52
CA ILE A 59 15.06 -14.05 -0.10
C ILE A 59 14.58 -15.42 -0.63
N THR A 60 13.27 -15.64 -0.64
CA THR A 60 12.65 -16.92 -1.03
C THR A 60 12.21 -16.98 -2.51
N ALA A 61 12.52 -15.95 -3.30
CA ALA A 61 12.10 -15.81 -4.71
C ALA A 61 12.92 -16.67 -5.68
N GLY A 62 12.37 -17.81 -6.08
CA GLY A 62 12.87 -18.69 -7.13
C GLY A 62 13.77 -19.78 -6.58
N GLU A 63 14.14 -20.72 -7.43
CA GLU A 63 15.03 -21.82 -7.06
C GLU A 63 16.46 -21.33 -6.75
N ILE A 64 17.13 -22.03 -5.84
CA ILE A 64 18.53 -21.78 -5.48
C ILE A 64 19.39 -22.77 -6.25
N HIS A 65 20.01 -22.33 -7.33
CA HIS A 65 20.88 -23.18 -8.14
C HIS A 65 22.36 -23.08 -7.73
N HIS A 66 22.78 -21.94 -7.17
CA HIS A 66 24.16 -21.71 -6.78
C HIS A 66 24.28 -20.75 -5.58
N TRP A 67 25.42 -20.79 -4.87
CA TRP A 67 25.67 -19.90 -3.73
C TRP A 67 25.66 -18.42 -4.13
N ALA A 68 26.05 -18.11 -5.37
CA ALA A 68 25.97 -16.76 -5.93
C ALA A 68 24.53 -16.21 -5.96
N THR A 69 23.52 -17.08 -6.13
CA THR A 69 22.10 -16.71 -6.05
C THR A 69 21.73 -16.26 -4.63
N VAL A 70 22.23 -16.96 -3.60
CA VAL A 70 22.00 -16.61 -2.21
C VAL A 70 22.65 -15.26 -1.90
N THR A 71 23.92 -15.08 -2.25
CA THR A 71 24.63 -13.81 -2.04
C THR A 71 23.95 -12.64 -2.74
N GLY A 72 23.54 -12.83 -4.00
CA GLY A 72 22.83 -11.81 -4.77
C GLY A 72 21.49 -11.42 -4.15
N ARG A 73 20.70 -12.40 -3.66
CA ARG A 73 19.43 -12.13 -2.97
C ARG A 73 19.62 -11.45 -1.63
N THR A 74 20.61 -11.85 -0.84
CA THR A 74 20.92 -11.20 0.44
C THR A 74 21.34 -9.76 0.24
N PHE A 75 22.20 -9.48 -0.74
CA PHE A 75 22.56 -8.11 -1.10
C PHE A 75 21.34 -7.30 -1.56
N LEU A 76 20.49 -7.90 -2.41
CA LEU A 76 19.27 -7.25 -2.89
C LEU A 76 18.28 -6.96 -1.75
N ALA A 77 18.12 -7.88 -0.81
CA ALA A 77 17.29 -7.71 0.38
C ALA A 77 17.84 -6.60 1.28
N ALA A 78 19.15 -6.55 1.50
CA ALA A 78 19.81 -5.48 2.25
C ALA A 78 19.64 -4.11 1.57
N PHE A 79 19.85 -4.04 0.25
CA PHE A 79 19.59 -2.84 -0.54
C PHE A 79 18.13 -2.41 -0.43
N PHE A 80 17.19 -3.36 -0.54
CA PHE A 80 15.77 -3.09 -0.37
C PHE A 80 15.47 -2.53 1.03
N CYS A 81 15.99 -3.12 2.10
CA CYS A 81 15.80 -2.60 3.46
C CYS A 81 16.24 -1.13 3.59
N VAL A 82 17.42 -0.79 3.06
CA VAL A 82 17.94 0.58 3.14
C VAL A 82 17.12 1.52 2.26
N HIS A 83 16.91 1.17 0.99
CA HIS A 83 16.24 2.03 0.02
C HIS A 83 14.76 2.19 0.38
N TYR A 84 14.02 1.09 0.51
CA TYR A 84 12.61 1.12 0.91
C TYR A 84 12.44 1.73 2.31
N GLY A 85 13.34 1.39 3.25
CA GLY A 85 13.32 1.93 4.60
C GLY A 85 13.48 3.45 4.64
N PHE A 86 14.34 4.03 3.79
CA PHE A 86 14.47 5.48 3.66
C PHE A 86 13.16 6.13 3.22
N PHE A 87 12.50 5.60 2.17
CA PHE A 87 11.20 6.12 1.72
C PHE A 87 10.12 5.97 2.79
N TRP A 88 10.06 4.81 3.45
CA TRP A 88 9.10 4.56 4.52
C TRP A 88 9.29 5.51 5.71
N PHE A 89 10.54 5.78 6.09
CA PHE A 89 10.87 6.69 7.17
C PHE A 89 10.48 8.13 6.83
N VAL A 90 10.91 8.64 5.66
CA VAL A 90 10.57 9.99 5.18
C VAL A 90 9.06 10.16 5.09
N HIS A 91 8.33 9.13 4.65
CA HIS A 91 6.88 9.14 4.64
C HIS A 91 6.28 9.27 6.05
N GLY A 92 6.83 8.53 7.02
CA GLY A 92 6.40 8.63 8.42
C GLY A 92 6.56 10.04 8.98
N VAL A 93 7.67 10.71 8.63
CA VAL A 93 7.88 12.14 8.97
C VAL A 93 6.78 13.01 8.38
N PHE A 94 6.39 12.83 7.11
CA PHE A 94 5.29 13.58 6.51
C PHE A 94 3.94 13.30 7.17
N VAL A 95 3.63 12.04 7.46
CA VAL A 95 2.38 11.66 8.15
C VAL A 95 2.30 12.35 9.51
N TYR A 96 3.40 12.35 10.26
CA TYR A 96 3.46 13.00 11.57
C TYR A 96 3.39 14.53 11.46
N ALA A 97 4.16 15.13 10.55
CA ALA A 97 4.19 16.59 10.38
C ALA A 97 2.85 17.16 9.91
N LEU A 98 2.12 16.45 9.05
CA LEU A 98 0.87 16.92 8.44
C LEU A 98 -0.37 16.56 9.26
N PHE A 99 -0.38 15.40 9.91
CA PHE A 99 -1.56 14.87 10.60
C PHE A 99 -1.37 14.68 12.11
N GLY A 100 -0.15 14.87 12.65
CA GLY A 100 0.17 14.66 14.06
C GLY A 100 -0.51 15.63 15.02
N GLY A 101 -1.13 16.72 14.53
CA GLY A 101 -2.01 17.57 15.33
C GLY A 101 -1.35 18.27 16.53
N GLY A 102 -0.05 18.58 16.43
CA GLY A 102 0.71 19.24 17.50
C GLY A 102 1.27 18.28 18.58
N ARG A 103 1.16 16.96 18.38
CA ARG A 103 1.91 15.97 19.17
C ARG A 103 3.41 16.29 19.00
N GLU A 104 4.12 16.65 20.07
CA GLU A 104 5.55 16.98 19.99
C GLU A 104 6.35 15.79 19.42
N LEU A 105 7.18 16.06 18.41
CA LEU A 105 8.07 15.05 17.80
C LEU A 105 9.10 14.52 18.83
N GLU A 106 9.32 15.26 19.91
CA GLU A 106 10.23 14.94 21.02
C GLU A 106 9.77 13.72 21.84
N GLY A 107 8.47 13.36 21.75
CA GLY A 107 7.87 12.21 22.41
C GLY A 107 7.83 10.91 21.59
N ALA A 108 8.68 10.74 20.58
CA ALA A 108 8.71 9.60 19.63
C ALA A 108 8.97 8.20 20.23
N GLY A 109 8.82 8.04 21.55
CA GLY A 109 8.76 6.75 22.25
C GLY A 109 7.33 6.23 22.42
N MET A 110 7.07 5.47 23.49
CA MET A 110 5.76 4.87 23.76
C MET A 110 4.59 5.88 23.87
N ALA A 111 4.88 7.16 24.11
CA ALA A 111 3.88 8.23 24.12
C ALA A 111 3.30 8.49 22.71
N ALA A 112 4.09 8.34 21.65
CA ALA A 112 3.60 8.44 20.27
C ALA A 112 2.66 7.30 19.87
N LEU A 113 2.67 6.20 20.64
CA LEU A 113 1.75 5.07 20.48
C LEU A 113 0.43 5.27 21.25
N SER A 114 0.34 6.29 22.11
CA SER A 114 -0.89 6.58 22.85
C SER A 114 -1.99 7.07 21.90
N GLY A 115 -3.12 6.37 21.89
CA GLY A 115 -4.26 6.65 20.99
C GLY A 115 -4.09 6.14 19.56
N VAL A 116 -2.99 5.43 19.26
CA VAL A 116 -2.80 4.76 17.98
C VAL A 116 -3.38 3.34 18.07
N PRO A 117 -4.20 2.90 17.11
CA PRO A 117 -4.84 1.59 17.15
C PRO A 117 -3.88 0.45 16.76
N ILE A 118 -2.98 0.09 17.69
CA ILE A 118 -1.99 -0.98 17.49
C ILE A 118 -2.67 -2.33 17.19
N GLU A 119 -3.87 -2.55 17.72
CA GLU A 119 -4.71 -3.71 17.43
C GLU A 119 -4.98 -3.88 15.92
N GLY A 120 -4.99 -2.79 15.15
CA GLY A 120 -5.11 -2.81 13.69
C GLY A 120 -3.93 -3.47 12.97
N LEU A 121 -2.77 -3.61 13.62
CA LEU A 121 -1.62 -4.32 13.06
C LEU A 121 -1.82 -5.83 13.01
N VAL A 122 -2.53 -6.40 13.97
CA VAL A 122 -2.75 -7.85 14.04
C VAL A 122 -3.42 -8.38 12.77
N PRO A 123 -4.58 -7.86 12.32
CA PRO A 123 -5.21 -8.34 11.09
C PRO A 123 -4.35 -8.04 9.85
N LEU A 124 -3.57 -6.96 9.84
CA LEU A 124 -2.65 -6.66 8.73
C LEU A 124 -1.54 -7.70 8.62
N VAL A 125 -0.86 -8.01 9.73
CA VAL A 125 0.21 -9.02 9.77
C VAL A 125 -0.35 -10.40 9.46
N VAL A 126 -1.51 -10.76 10.02
CA VAL A 126 -2.17 -12.04 9.76
C VAL A 126 -2.56 -12.17 8.29
N SER A 127 -3.16 -11.13 7.69
CA SER A 127 -3.56 -11.13 6.28
C SER A 127 -2.36 -11.27 5.34
N HIS A 128 -1.32 -10.46 5.55
CA HIS A 128 -0.11 -10.51 4.73
C HIS A 128 0.69 -11.81 4.95
N GLY A 129 0.74 -12.30 6.19
CA GLY A 129 1.37 -13.56 6.55
C GLY A 129 0.65 -14.76 5.94
N ALA A 130 -0.69 -14.78 5.99
CA ALA A 130 -1.50 -15.79 5.34
C ALA A 130 -1.29 -15.77 3.82
N SER A 131 -1.25 -14.59 3.19
CA SER A 131 -0.94 -14.50 1.75
C SER A 131 0.49 -14.97 1.45
N PHE A 132 1.46 -14.66 2.29
CA PHE A 132 2.83 -15.11 2.13
C PHE A 132 2.95 -16.64 2.23
N VAL A 133 2.29 -17.26 3.22
CA VAL A 133 2.35 -18.71 3.37
C VAL A 133 1.51 -19.41 2.30
N MET A 134 0.24 -19.07 2.17
CA MET A 134 -0.72 -19.83 1.37
C MET A 134 -0.55 -19.58 -0.12
N ASN A 135 -0.42 -18.32 -0.55
CA ASN A 135 -0.31 -18.01 -1.98
C ASN A 135 1.15 -18.09 -2.43
N TYR A 136 2.06 -17.49 -1.65
CA TYR A 136 3.42 -17.33 -2.11
C TYR A 136 4.29 -18.58 -1.92
N LEU A 137 4.31 -19.17 -0.71
CA LEU A 137 5.08 -20.39 -0.45
C LEU A 137 4.38 -21.65 -0.94
N VAL A 138 3.14 -21.90 -0.49
CA VAL A 138 2.38 -23.12 -0.81
C VAL A 138 1.84 -23.09 -2.23
N GLY A 139 1.27 -21.96 -2.66
CA GLY A 139 0.74 -21.76 -4.01
C GLY A 139 1.81 -21.67 -5.11
N GLY A 140 3.09 -21.61 -4.74
CA GLY A 140 4.22 -21.72 -5.66
C GLY A 140 4.58 -20.44 -6.41
N GLU A 141 3.99 -19.28 -6.09
CA GLU A 141 4.42 -17.99 -6.68
C GLU A 141 5.91 -17.73 -6.45
N SER A 142 6.45 -18.21 -5.32
CA SER A 142 7.87 -18.14 -5.01
C SER A 142 8.72 -18.80 -6.08
N ARG A 143 8.26 -19.87 -6.73
CA ARG A 143 9.05 -20.63 -7.73
C ARG A 143 9.08 -19.93 -9.09
N SER A 144 8.04 -19.17 -9.43
CA SER A 144 7.87 -18.51 -10.73
C SER A 144 8.34 -17.06 -10.77
N THR A 145 8.91 -16.55 -9.68
CA THR A 145 9.31 -15.14 -9.54
C THR A 145 10.82 -15.00 -9.37
N SER A 146 11.30 -13.75 -9.40
CA SER A 146 12.71 -13.42 -9.17
C SER A 146 12.85 -12.37 -8.08
N GLY A 147 13.99 -12.36 -7.39
CA GLY A 147 14.30 -11.35 -6.36
C GLY A 147 14.07 -9.92 -6.84
N PRO A 148 14.59 -9.51 -8.02
CA PRO A 148 14.36 -8.16 -8.56
C PRO A 148 12.88 -7.86 -8.84
N ALA A 149 12.09 -8.84 -9.27
CA ALA A 149 10.67 -8.67 -9.50
C ALA A 149 9.89 -8.51 -8.18
N GLU A 150 10.24 -9.26 -7.13
CA GLU A 150 9.64 -9.08 -5.81
C GLU A 150 10.00 -7.74 -5.18
N MET A 151 11.21 -7.24 -5.42
CA MET A 151 11.67 -5.94 -4.92
C MET A 151 10.75 -4.80 -5.38
N THR A 152 10.29 -4.78 -6.63
CA THR A 152 9.56 -3.64 -7.20
C THR A 152 8.07 -3.60 -6.83
N LYS A 153 7.48 -4.73 -6.41
CA LYS A 153 6.04 -4.84 -6.13
C LYS A 153 5.50 -3.83 -5.09
N PRO A 154 6.20 -3.55 -3.98
CA PRO A 154 5.70 -2.60 -2.97
C PRO A 154 5.66 -1.15 -3.45
N TYR A 155 6.51 -0.76 -4.42
CA TYR A 155 6.71 0.64 -4.80
C TYR A 155 5.47 1.30 -5.39
N GLY A 156 4.69 0.55 -6.19
CA GLY A 156 3.46 1.09 -6.80
C GLY A 156 2.48 1.62 -5.76
N ARG A 157 2.30 0.88 -4.66
CA ARG A 157 1.43 1.31 -3.55
C ARG A 157 2.02 2.49 -2.79
N VAL A 158 3.33 2.46 -2.48
CA VAL A 158 3.99 3.54 -1.75
C VAL A 158 3.90 4.87 -2.49
N VAL A 159 4.09 4.87 -3.82
CA VAL A 159 3.98 6.09 -4.64
C VAL A 159 2.56 6.63 -4.63
N VAL A 160 1.54 5.78 -4.80
CA VAL A 160 0.13 6.22 -4.74
C VAL A 160 -0.19 6.83 -3.38
N LEU A 161 0.27 6.22 -2.29
CA LEU A 161 0.06 6.77 -0.95
C LEU A 161 0.80 8.09 -0.73
N HIS A 162 2.04 8.23 -1.21
CA HIS A 162 2.76 9.50 -1.14
C HIS A 162 2.05 10.61 -1.89
N VAL A 163 1.59 10.34 -3.12
CA VAL A 163 0.84 11.32 -3.91
C VAL A 163 -0.48 11.69 -3.21
N ALA A 164 -1.18 10.71 -2.64
CA ALA A 164 -2.41 10.93 -1.87
C ALA A 164 -2.16 11.77 -0.60
N ILE A 165 -1.09 11.50 0.14
CA ILE A 165 -0.76 12.18 1.40
C ILE A 165 -0.19 13.57 1.17
N LEU A 166 0.70 13.74 0.20
CA LEU A 166 1.22 15.05 -0.18
C LEU A 166 0.13 15.92 -0.79
N GLY A 167 -0.69 15.35 -1.69
CA GLY A 167 -1.84 16.05 -2.26
C GLY A 167 -2.87 16.41 -1.20
N GLY A 168 -3.30 15.44 -0.39
CA GLY A 168 -4.30 15.64 0.66
C GLY A 168 -3.83 16.59 1.76
N GLY A 169 -2.59 16.47 2.22
CA GLY A 169 -1.99 17.35 3.22
C GLY A 169 -1.81 18.78 2.72
N PHE A 170 -1.34 18.96 1.48
CA PHE A 170 -1.22 20.29 0.87
C PHE A 170 -2.60 20.95 0.71
N LEU A 171 -3.62 20.18 0.31
CA LEU A 171 -5.00 20.66 0.24
C LEU A 171 -5.57 20.98 1.63
N LEU A 172 -5.19 20.25 2.68
CA LEU A 172 -5.65 20.48 4.06
C LEU A 172 -5.07 21.77 4.64
N VAL A 173 -3.79 22.02 4.37
CA VAL A 173 -3.10 23.27 4.71
C VAL A 173 -3.67 24.44 3.91
N ALA A 174 -3.92 24.27 2.60
CA ALA A 174 -4.46 25.31 1.74
C ALA A 174 -5.95 25.66 2.04
N ALA A 175 -6.75 24.68 2.46
CA ALA A 175 -8.17 24.85 2.75
C ALA A 175 -8.49 25.27 4.20
N GLY A 176 -7.47 25.38 5.07
CA GLY A 176 -7.63 25.91 6.43
C GLY A 176 -8.45 25.03 7.40
N GLY A 177 -8.68 23.75 7.10
CA GLY A 177 -9.42 22.85 8.00
C GLY A 177 -9.60 21.41 7.49
N ALA A 178 -9.65 20.46 8.43
CA ALA A 178 -9.67 19.01 8.17
C ALA A 178 -10.88 18.52 7.36
N VAL A 179 -12.03 19.20 7.48
CA VAL A 179 -13.29 18.82 6.81
C VAL A 179 -13.23 19.09 5.31
N TRP A 180 -12.65 20.23 4.90
CA TRP A 180 -12.58 20.61 3.48
C TRP A 180 -11.56 19.80 2.70
N ALA A 181 -10.46 19.40 3.33
CA ALA A 181 -9.50 18.52 2.69
C ALA A 181 -10.01 17.09 2.55
N LEU A 182 -10.74 16.57 3.54
CA LEU A 182 -11.38 15.26 3.42
C LEU A 182 -12.42 15.27 2.29
N ALA A 183 -13.24 16.32 2.21
CA ALA A 183 -14.21 16.50 1.13
C ALA A 183 -13.52 16.57 -0.24
N LEU A 184 -12.45 17.36 -0.38
CA LEU A 184 -11.72 17.49 -1.64
C LEU A 184 -10.97 16.21 -2.02
N PHE A 185 -10.39 15.50 -1.06
CA PHE A 185 -9.74 14.20 -1.28
C PHE A 185 -10.73 13.16 -1.78
N ILE A 186 -11.91 13.09 -1.19
CA ILE A 186 -12.98 12.20 -1.64
C ILE A 186 -13.39 12.55 -3.07
N VAL A 187 -13.61 13.84 -3.38
CA VAL A 187 -13.98 14.28 -4.74
C VAL A 187 -12.88 13.94 -5.75
N LEU A 188 -11.61 14.20 -5.43
CA LEU A 188 -10.49 13.94 -6.32
C LEU A 188 -10.29 12.44 -6.57
N LYS A 189 -10.41 11.62 -5.52
CA LYS A 189 -10.35 10.16 -5.61
C LYS A 189 -11.48 9.61 -6.46
N THR A 190 -12.72 10.07 -6.23
CA THR A 190 -13.88 9.65 -7.03
C THR A 190 -13.73 10.04 -8.50
N ALA A 191 -13.21 11.24 -8.79
CA ALA A 191 -12.96 11.67 -10.17
C ALA A 191 -11.89 10.82 -10.88
N LEU A 192 -10.81 10.46 -10.17
CA LEU A 192 -9.77 9.57 -10.68
C LEU A 192 -10.30 8.17 -10.96
N ASP A 193 -11.02 7.57 -10.00
CA ASP A 193 -11.61 6.24 -10.16
C ASP A 193 -12.61 6.21 -11.33
N LEU A 194 -13.44 7.26 -11.47
CA LEU A 194 -14.39 7.37 -12.58
C LEU A 194 -13.68 7.57 -13.92
N GLY A 195 -12.61 8.38 -13.97
CA GLY A 195 -11.81 8.59 -15.17
C GLY A 195 -11.12 7.31 -15.64
N ILE A 196 -10.57 6.52 -14.72
CA ILE A 196 -9.98 5.22 -15.01
C ILE A 196 -11.05 4.25 -15.53
N HIS A 197 -12.24 4.25 -14.93
CA HIS A 197 -13.35 3.40 -15.34
C HIS A 197 -13.88 3.73 -16.74
N LEU A 198 -14.05 5.02 -17.05
CA LEU A 198 -14.52 5.51 -18.35
C LEU A 198 -13.49 5.25 -19.46
N LYS A 199 -12.20 5.47 -19.18
CA LYS A 199 -11.12 5.19 -20.13
C LYS A 199 -11.00 3.68 -20.42
N GLY A 200 -11.23 2.85 -19.40
CA GLY A 200 -11.34 1.40 -19.54
C GLY A 200 -12.54 0.97 -20.41
N HIS A 201 -13.65 1.69 -20.34
CA HIS A 201 -14.85 1.41 -21.16
C HIS A 201 -14.65 1.83 -22.63
N GLN A 202 -14.01 2.97 -22.88
CA GLN A 202 -13.69 3.44 -24.24
C GLN A 202 -12.70 2.52 -24.96
N MET A 203 -11.66 2.02 -24.26
CA MET A 203 -10.72 1.05 -24.84
C MET A 203 -11.39 -0.30 -25.18
N ARG A 204 -12.44 -0.69 -24.44
CA ARG A 204 -13.20 -1.92 -24.71
C ARG A 204 -14.09 -1.80 -25.93
N LEU A 205 -14.73 -0.64 -26.12
CA LEU A 205 -15.56 -0.37 -27.30
C LEU A 205 -14.71 -0.28 -28.58
N ALA A 206 -13.58 0.43 -28.53
CA ALA A 206 -12.65 0.53 -29.66
C ALA A 206 -12.06 -0.83 -30.09
N LYS A 207 -11.85 -1.74 -29.14
CA LYS A 207 -11.39 -3.11 -29.44
C LYS A 207 -12.50 -3.98 -30.04
N THR A 208 -13.75 -3.76 -29.65
CA THR A 208 -14.90 -4.52 -30.18
C THR A 208 -15.26 -4.08 -31.59
N GLU A 209 -15.07 -2.81 -31.94
CA GLU A 209 -15.23 -2.29 -33.31
C GLU A 209 -14.07 -2.68 -34.24
N ALA A 210 -12.85 -2.89 -33.72
CA ALA A 210 -11.70 -3.31 -34.51
C ALA A 210 -11.68 -4.82 -34.82
N ASP A 211 -12.41 -5.63 -34.04
CA ASP A 211 -12.51 -7.08 -34.18
C ASP A 211 -13.79 -7.52 -34.98
N ALA A 212 -14.60 -6.56 -35.46
CA ALA A 212 -15.82 -6.76 -36.26
C ALA A 212 -15.61 -6.39 -37.74
#